data_AF-A0A859FDQ7-F1
#
_entry.id   AF-A0A859FDQ7-F1
#
_cell.length_a   1.000
_cell.length_b   1.000
_cell.length_c   1.000
_cell.angle_alpha   90.00
_cell.angle_beta   90.00
_cell.angle_gamma   90.00
#
_symmetry.space_group_name_H-M   'P 1'
#
loop_
_entity.id
_entity.type
_entity.pdbx_description
1 polymer ?
#
loop_
_entity_poly.entity_id
_entity_poly.type
_entity_poly.pdbx_seq_one_letter_code
_entity_poly.pdbx_strand_id
1 'polypeptide(L)'
;MKLWLQRVVVVLVTILTLGFYVPSFADEDASAMEGESSGGGNDQQTDQYDTSNEFAHLDSEETLWSIDEYVDEMTTLAREQTFAKLGPKIVDRVEDEILTEILPQIEDVITTLYEQADDDLIPNYTITEATSSGYGEKIFHIYDQHAEKDVIRFHVRRDMKPKQGYWFNFHYHLSDDGFEEHHPIGEVYWDKNTPPKWMAN
;
A
#
# COMPACT_ATOMS: atom_id res chain seq x y z
N MET A 1 21.23 -2.55 52.19
CA MET A 1 21.18 -1.73 50.97
C MET A 1 20.07 -2.28 50.08
N LYS A 2 19.20 -1.39 49.56
CA LYS A 2 17.86 -1.70 49.04
C LYS A 2 17.87 -2.81 47.97
N LEU A 3 17.30 -3.97 48.32
CA LEU A 3 17.10 -5.16 47.47
C LEU A 3 16.30 -4.89 46.17
N TRP A 4 15.74 -3.69 46.03
CA TRP A 4 15.07 -3.22 44.82
C TRP A 4 16.02 -2.87 43.68
N LEU A 5 17.24 -2.39 43.95
CA LEU A 5 18.17 -1.98 42.89
C LEU A 5 18.79 -3.19 42.16
N GLN A 6 18.94 -4.33 42.85
CA GLN A 6 19.43 -5.57 42.23
C GLN A 6 18.47 -6.14 41.18
N ARG A 7 17.17 -5.91 41.31
CA ARG A 7 16.17 -6.46 40.37
C ARG A 7 16.19 -5.75 39.02
N VAL A 8 16.51 -4.45 38.99
CA VAL A 8 16.61 -3.66 37.75
C VAL A 8 17.86 -4.04 36.94
N VAL A 9 18.98 -4.32 37.61
CA VAL A 9 20.23 -4.68 36.94
C VAL A 9 20.13 -6.03 36.21
N VAL A 10 19.43 -7.01 36.79
CA VAL A 10 19.30 -8.35 36.16
C VAL A 10 18.48 -8.30 34.86
N VAL A 11 17.43 -7.47 34.80
CA VAL A 11 16.60 -7.32 33.59
C VAL A 11 17.35 -6.62 32.45
N LEU A 12 18.16 -5.61 32.76
CA LEU A 12 18.98 -4.90 31.76
C LEU A 12 20.05 -5.80 31.12
N VAL A 13 20.69 -6.69 31.90
CA VAL A 13 21.69 -7.63 31.37
C VAL A 13 21.04 -8.64 30.41
N THR A 14 19.83 -9.12 30.69
CA THR A 14 19.15 -10.09 29.80
C THR A 14 18.81 -9.51 28.42
N ILE A 15 18.40 -8.25 28.35
CA ILE A 15 18.07 -7.59 27.07
C ILE A 15 19.33 -7.36 26.23
N LEU A 16 20.44 -6.99 26.87
CA LEU A 16 21.73 -6.79 26.20
C LEU A 16 22.33 -8.09 25.64
N THR A 17 22.10 -9.24 26.29
CA THR A 17 22.63 -10.53 25.81
C THR A 17 21.74 -11.21 24.76
N LEU A 18 20.43 -10.96 24.74
CA LEU A 18 19.52 -11.58 23.77
C LEU A 18 19.33 -10.77 22.47
N GLY A 19 19.79 -9.51 22.41
CA GLY A 19 19.61 -8.64 21.24
C GLY A 19 20.63 -8.79 20.10
N PHE A 20 21.60 -9.71 20.19
CA PHE A 20 22.73 -9.77 19.24
C PHE A 20 22.97 -11.13 18.57
N TYR A 21 21.96 -11.99 18.48
CA TYR A 21 22.09 -13.25 17.73
C TYR A 21 21.24 -13.23 16.45
N VAL A 22 21.83 -12.76 15.36
CA VAL A 22 21.34 -13.00 14.00
C VAL A 22 22.24 -14.09 13.39
N PRO A 23 21.77 -15.32 13.18
CA PRO A 23 22.57 -16.34 12.51
C PRO A 23 22.70 -15.97 11.03
N SER A 24 23.94 -15.73 10.58
CA SER A 24 24.25 -15.65 9.15
C SER A 24 24.25 -17.06 8.57
N PHE A 25 23.30 -17.38 7.70
CA PHE A 25 23.38 -18.57 6.86
C PHE A 25 24.32 -18.24 5.69
N ALA A 26 25.52 -18.80 5.75
CA ALA A 26 26.42 -18.91 4.61
C ALA A 26 26.16 -20.29 3.99
N ASP A 27 25.53 -20.32 2.82
CA ASP A 27 25.47 -21.53 2.01
C ASP A 27 26.67 -21.53 1.08
N GLU A 28 27.67 -22.30 1.51
CA GLU A 28 28.76 -22.81 0.70
C GLU A 28 28.38 -24.26 0.40
N ASP A 29 27.96 -24.56 -0.84
CA ASP A 29 28.07 -25.92 -1.34
C ASP A 29 28.57 -25.93 -2.78
N ALA A 30 29.77 -26.49 -2.90
CA ALA A 30 30.43 -26.81 -4.13
C ALA A 30 30.15 -28.27 -4.43
N SER A 31 29.63 -28.58 -5.62
CA SER A 31 29.86 -29.89 -6.22
C SER A 31 30.18 -29.77 -7.71
N ALA A 32 31.33 -30.36 -8.04
CA ALA A 32 31.91 -30.50 -9.35
C ALA A 32 31.18 -31.55 -10.20
N MET A 33 31.17 -31.40 -11.52
CA MET A 33 31.98 -32.23 -12.42
C MET A 33 31.75 -31.93 -13.91
N GLU A 34 32.81 -32.17 -14.65
CA GLU A 34 33.14 -31.87 -16.05
C GLU A 34 32.24 -32.47 -17.14
N GLY A 35 32.28 -31.87 -18.33
CA GLY A 35 31.87 -32.48 -19.59
C GLY A 35 31.99 -31.53 -20.80
N GLU A 36 33.15 -31.54 -21.46
CA GLU A 36 33.42 -30.84 -22.72
C GLU A 36 32.54 -31.35 -23.89
N SER A 37 32.04 -30.43 -24.74
CA SER A 37 32.22 -30.50 -26.21
C SER A 37 31.49 -29.36 -26.94
N SER A 38 32.29 -28.52 -27.60
CA SER A 38 32.14 -27.94 -28.95
C SER A 38 30.82 -27.30 -29.40
N GLY A 39 30.89 -25.99 -29.66
CA GLY A 39 30.61 -25.46 -31.00
C GLY A 39 29.33 -24.64 -31.21
N GLY A 40 29.50 -23.31 -31.29
CA GLY A 40 28.84 -22.49 -32.32
C GLY A 40 27.62 -21.66 -31.92
N GLY A 41 27.87 -20.38 -31.63
CA GLY A 41 27.11 -19.21 -32.10
C GLY A 41 25.62 -19.10 -31.80
N ASN A 42 25.23 -18.21 -30.87
CA ASN A 42 24.65 -16.89 -31.19
C ASN A 42 24.11 -16.20 -29.93
N ASP A 43 24.39 -14.89 -29.89
CA ASP A 43 23.55 -13.80 -29.38
C ASP A 43 23.09 -13.72 -27.92
N GLN A 44 23.16 -12.45 -27.47
CA GLN A 44 22.48 -11.80 -26.35
C GLN A 44 23.25 -11.72 -25.02
N GLN A 45 24.22 -10.81 -25.05
CA GLN A 45 24.33 -9.64 -24.17
C GLN A 45 23.57 -9.72 -22.83
N THR A 46 24.38 -9.89 -21.79
CA THR A 46 24.18 -9.45 -20.42
C THR A 46 23.67 -8.02 -20.36
N ASP A 47 22.67 -7.71 -19.54
CA ASP A 47 22.66 -6.46 -18.78
C ASP A 47 21.84 -6.64 -17.49
N GLN A 48 22.55 -6.43 -16.39
CA GLN A 48 22.07 -6.32 -15.03
C GLN A 48 21.22 -5.05 -14.94
N TYR A 49 19.95 -5.16 -14.57
CA TYR A 49 19.19 -3.99 -14.11
C TYR A 49 19.44 -3.81 -12.61
N ASP A 50 20.55 -3.12 -12.35
CA ASP A 50 20.76 -2.32 -11.16
C ASP A 50 19.78 -1.13 -11.25
N THR A 51 18.60 -1.24 -10.63
CA THR A 51 17.72 -0.07 -10.44
C THR A 51 18.33 0.76 -9.33
N SER A 52 19.34 1.54 -9.72
CA SER A 52 19.81 2.69 -8.99
C SER A 52 18.63 3.63 -8.80
N ASN A 53 18.33 3.86 -7.53
CA ASN A 53 17.43 4.85 -6.98
C ASN A 53 17.85 6.24 -7.48
N GLU A 54 17.35 6.65 -8.64
CA GLU A 54 17.54 8.01 -9.16
C GLU A 54 16.47 8.90 -8.54
N PHE A 55 16.77 9.39 -7.33
CA PHE A 55 16.12 10.57 -6.78
C PHE A 55 16.33 11.73 -7.77
N ALA A 56 15.31 12.00 -8.59
CA ALA A 56 15.15 13.31 -9.17
C ALA A 56 14.88 14.27 -8.00
N HIS A 57 15.93 14.98 -7.56
CA HIS A 57 15.79 16.23 -6.84
C HIS A 57 15.09 17.21 -7.78
N LEU A 58 13.75 17.19 -7.77
CA LEU A 58 12.96 18.28 -8.30
C LEU A 58 13.12 19.43 -7.32
N ASP A 59 13.88 20.43 -7.78
CA ASP A 59 13.94 21.76 -7.21
C ASP A 59 12.49 22.26 -7.11
N SER A 60 11.96 22.29 -5.89
CA SER A 60 10.55 22.62 -5.63
C SER A 60 10.37 24.12 -5.84
N GLU A 61 10.01 24.49 -7.07
CA GLU A 61 9.20 25.68 -7.27
C GLU A 61 7.88 25.41 -6.53
N GLU A 62 7.66 26.09 -5.40
CA GLU A 62 6.40 25.98 -4.65
C GLU A 62 5.26 26.45 -5.53
N THR A 63 4.67 25.50 -6.25
CA THR A 63 3.46 25.72 -7.02
C THR A 63 2.36 25.75 -5.99
N LEU A 64 1.88 26.94 -5.65
CA LEU A 64 0.76 27.15 -4.74
C LEU A 64 -0.51 26.59 -5.41
N TRP A 65 -0.79 25.30 -5.20
CA TRP A 65 -2.05 24.70 -5.63
C TRP A 65 -3.18 25.27 -4.79
N SER A 66 -4.34 25.47 -5.40
CA SER A 66 -5.56 25.64 -4.63
C SER A 66 -5.96 24.30 -3.97
N ILE A 67 -6.77 24.39 -2.91
CA ILE A 67 -7.33 23.21 -2.23
C ILE A 67 -8.09 22.33 -3.23
N ASP A 68 -8.91 22.96 -4.07
CA ASP A 68 -9.72 22.27 -5.08
C ASP A 68 -8.84 21.52 -6.10
N GLU A 69 -7.75 22.13 -6.57
CA GLU A 69 -6.80 21.47 -7.48
C GLU A 69 -6.10 20.27 -6.82
N TYR A 70 -5.74 20.41 -5.54
CA TYR A 70 -5.12 19.32 -4.79
C TYR A 70 -6.09 18.14 -4.57
N VAL A 71 -7.34 18.44 -4.17
CA VAL A 71 -8.38 17.42 -3.98
C VAL A 71 -8.68 16.69 -5.29
N ASP A 72 -8.76 17.43 -6.42
CA ASP A 72 -8.97 16.85 -7.75
C ASP A 72 -7.82 15.90 -8.15
N GLU A 73 -6.57 16.31 -7.92
CA GLU A 73 -5.41 15.46 -8.21
C GLU A 73 -5.41 14.19 -7.34
N MET A 74 -5.61 14.34 -6.03
CA MET A 74 -5.64 13.21 -5.11
C MET A 74 -6.78 12.25 -5.44
N THR A 75 -7.95 12.77 -5.83
CA THR A 75 -9.10 11.96 -6.25
C THR A 75 -8.81 11.25 -7.57
N THR A 76 -8.12 11.90 -8.50
CA THR A 76 -7.66 11.31 -9.76
C THR A 76 -6.70 10.14 -9.51
N LEU A 77 -5.71 10.31 -8.64
CA LEU A 77 -4.78 9.25 -8.25
C LEU A 77 -5.50 8.11 -7.51
N ALA A 78 -6.44 8.43 -6.60
CA ALA A 78 -7.23 7.44 -5.89
C ALA A 78 -8.08 6.57 -6.84
N ARG A 79 -8.66 7.18 -7.88
CA ARG A 79 -9.36 6.47 -8.96
C ARG A 79 -8.43 5.51 -9.68
N GLU A 80 -7.25 5.96 -10.07
CA GLU A 80 -6.27 5.14 -10.78
C GLU A 80 -5.83 3.93 -9.96
N GLN A 81 -5.53 4.13 -8.68
CA GLN A 81 -5.19 3.03 -7.76
C GLN A 81 -6.36 2.06 -7.55
N THR A 82 -7.57 2.58 -7.47
CA THR A 82 -8.79 1.77 -7.33
C THR A 82 -9.00 0.89 -8.56
N PHE A 83 -8.89 1.45 -9.76
CA PHE A 83 -9.05 0.70 -11.00
C PHE A 83 -7.91 -0.28 -11.23
N ALA A 84 -6.67 0.11 -10.93
CA ALA A 84 -5.52 -0.79 -10.96
C ALA A 84 -5.75 -1.99 -10.04
N LYS A 85 -6.21 -1.76 -8.81
CA LYS A 85 -6.53 -2.82 -7.84
C LYS A 85 -7.59 -3.80 -8.34
N LEU A 86 -8.71 -3.27 -8.86
CA LEU A 86 -9.81 -4.10 -9.32
C LEU A 86 -9.40 -4.90 -10.57
N GLY A 87 -8.62 -4.30 -11.46
CA GLY A 87 -8.20 -4.90 -12.70
C GLY A 87 -9.32 -4.94 -13.75
N PRO A 88 -8.97 -5.17 -15.03
CA PRO A 88 -9.88 -4.95 -16.15
C PRO A 88 -11.16 -5.79 -16.06
N LYS A 89 -11.05 -7.07 -15.70
CA LYS A 89 -12.20 -7.97 -15.59
C LYS A 89 -13.27 -7.52 -14.59
N ILE A 90 -12.87 -6.82 -13.53
CA ILE A 90 -13.82 -6.31 -12.55
C ILE A 90 -14.33 -4.96 -13.00
N VAL A 91 -13.42 -4.05 -13.37
CA VAL A 91 -13.74 -2.68 -13.82
C VAL A 91 -14.77 -2.69 -14.95
N ASP A 92 -14.59 -3.52 -15.98
CA ASP A 92 -15.49 -3.63 -17.14
C ASP A 92 -16.98 -3.84 -16.79
N ARG A 93 -17.27 -4.30 -15.57
CA ARG A 93 -18.62 -4.58 -15.10
C ARG A 93 -19.16 -3.58 -14.08
N VAL A 94 -18.28 -3.03 -13.25
CA VAL A 94 -18.71 -2.23 -12.07
C VAL A 94 -18.20 -0.79 -12.10
N GLU A 95 -17.58 -0.36 -13.20
CA GLU A 95 -17.01 0.98 -13.36
C GLU A 95 -18.03 2.08 -13.03
N ASP A 96 -19.24 1.99 -13.57
CA ASP A 96 -20.30 2.99 -13.35
C ASP A 96 -20.61 3.17 -11.85
N GLU A 97 -20.79 2.07 -11.11
CA GLU A 97 -21.03 2.12 -9.67
C GLU A 97 -19.81 2.65 -8.91
N ILE A 98 -18.59 2.32 -9.32
CA ILE A 98 -17.39 2.89 -8.68
C ILE A 98 -17.33 4.40 -8.88
N LEU A 99 -17.55 4.87 -10.11
CA LEU A 99 -17.49 6.30 -10.45
C LEU A 99 -18.61 7.10 -9.77
N THR A 100 -19.80 6.52 -9.61
CA THR A 100 -20.98 7.25 -9.14
C THR A 100 -21.27 7.08 -7.65
N GLU A 101 -20.81 5.98 -7.02
CA GLU A 101 -21.11 5.68 -5.62
C GLU A 101 -19.85 5.68 -4.73
N ILE A 102 -18.70 5.23 -5.24
CA ILE A 102 -17.49 5.04 -4.41
C ILE A 102 -16.54 6.25 -4.49
N LEU A 103 -16.20 6.73 -5.68
CA LEU A 103 -15.27 7.86 -5.81
C LEU A 103 -15.73 9.15 -5.13
N PRO A 104 -17.01 9.56 -5.21
CA PRO A 104 -17.46 10.76 -4.50
C PRO A 104 -17.28 10.64 -2.99
N GLN A 105 -17.44 9.44 -2.42
CA GLN A 105 -17.20 9.21 -0.99
C GLN A 105 -15.71 9.21 -0.63
N ILE A 106 -14.83 8.80 -1.54
CA ILE A 106 -13.38 8.93 -1.34
C ILE A 106 -12.97 10.41 -1.38
N GLU A 107 -13.51 11.18 -2.32
CA GLU A 107 -13.31 12.63 -2.44
C GLU A 107 -13.77 13.36 -1.17
N ASP A 108 -14.93 13.00 -0.62
CA ASP A 108 -15.43 13.54 0.65
C ASP A 108 -14.45 13.28 1.81
N VAL A 109 -13.85 12.08 1.88
CA VAL A 109 -12.84 11.73 2.90
C VAL A 109 -11.55 12.54 2.71
N ILE A 110 -11.09 12.70 1.48
CA ILE A 110 -9.89 13.51 1.15
C ILE A 110 -10.13 14.98 1.50
N THR A 111 -11.29 15.53 1.14
CA THR A 111 -11.69 16.90 1.45
C THR A 111 -11.73 17.13 2.95
N THR A 112 -12.36 16.21 3.70
CA THR A 112 -12.44 16.28 5.16
C THR A 112 -11.06 16.22 5.82
N LEU A 113 -10.16 15.38 5.31
CA LEU A 113 -8.78 15.30 5.81
C LEU A 113 -8.06 16.65 5.65
N TYR A 114 -8.32 17.35 4.54
CA TYR A 114 -7.72 18.65 4.28
C TYR A 114 -8.33 19.75 5.14
N GLU A 115 -9.65 19.82 5.28
CA GLU A 115 -10.32 20.81 6.15
C GLU A 115 -9.89 20.70 7.63
N GLN A 116 -9.39 19.55 8.04
CA GLN A 116 -8.85 19.31 9.39
C GLN A 116 -7.38 19.68 9.54
N ALA A 117 -6.65 19.87 8.44
CA ALA A 117 -5.29 20.38 8.48
C ALA A 117 -5.33 21.91 8.63
N ASP A 118 -4.54 22.45 9.57
CA ASP A 118 -4.51 23.90 9.89
C ASP A 118 -4.41 24.78 8.62
N ASP A 119 -5.21 25.87 8.60
CA ASP A 119 -5.51 26.76 7.47
C ASP A 119 -4.31 27.35 6.69
N ASP A 120 -3.08 27.25 7.20
CA ASP A 120 -1.93 27.99 6.66
C ASP A 120 -0.96 27.13 5.83
N LEU A 121 -1.10 25.79 5.78
CA LEU A 121 -0.20 24.92 5.02
C LEU A 121 -0.93 23.73 4.39
N ILE A 122 -0.81 23.56 3.07
CA ILE A 122 -1.16 22.31 2.40
C ILE A 122 -0.30 21.20 3.01
N PRO A 123 -0.88 20.19 3.68
CA PRO A 123 -0.09 19.08 4.18
C PRO A 123 0.61 18.40 3.03
N ASN A 124 1.86 17.99 3.24
CA ASN A 124 2.60 17.22 2.25
C ASN A 124 2.13 15.76 2.26
N TYR A 125 0.87 15.55 1.87
CA TYR A 125 0.24 14.27 1.73
C TYR A 125 0.39 13.76 0.29
N THR A 126 0.64 12.46 0.15
CA THR A 126 0.76 11.78 -1.14
C THR A 126 -0.01 10.46 -1.11
N ILE A 127 -0.38 9.96 -2.28
CA ILE A 127 -0.91 8.60 -2.41
C ILE A 127 0.25 7.63 -2.60
N THR A 128 0.35 6.65 -1.72
CA THR A 128 1.30 5.55 -1.88
C THR A 128 0.61 4.35 -2.51
N GLU A 129 1.24 3.81 -3.55
CA GLU A 129 0.82 2.58 -4.20
C GLU A 129 1.16 1.39 -3.29
N ALA A 130 0.14 0.84 -2.64
CA ALA A 130 0.26 -0.35 -1.79
C ALA A 130 -0.70 -1.47 -2.25
N THR A 131 -1.00 -1.50 -3.55
CA THR A 131 -1.95 -2.47 -4.11
C THR A 131 -1.44 -3.89 -3.94
N SER A 132 -2.24 -4.73 -3.30
CA SER A 132 -1.92 -6.15 -3.10
C SER A 132 -2.63 -7.02 -4.14
N SER A 133 -1.90 -7.96 -4.74
CA SER A 133 -2.48 -8.91 -5.71
C SER A 133 -3.27 -10.03 -5.04
N GLY A 134 -4.07 -10.75 -5.83
CA GLY A 134 -4.78 -11.93 -5.37
C GLY A 134 -6.00 -11.59 -4.52
N TYR A 135 -5.84 -11.63 -3.19
CA TYR A 135 -6.93 -11.48 -2.22
C TYR A 135 -6.68 -10.39 -1.17
N GLY A 136 -5.50 -9.74 -1.18
CA GLY A 136 -5.21 -8.69 -0.20
C GLY A 136 -6.19 -7.52 -0.32
N GLU A 137 -6.44 -6.81 0.77
CA GLU A 137 -7.52 -5.80 0.82
C GLU A 137 -7.04 -4.40 0.43
N LYS A 138 -5.73 -4.13 0.57
CA LYS A 138 -5.15 -2.80 0.36
C LYS A 138 -5.32 -2.30 -1.07
N ILE A 139 -5.83 -1.08 -1.21
CA ILE A 139 -5.86 -0.32 -2.46
C ILE A 139 -4.67 0.64 -2.45
N PHE A 140 -4.77 1.72 -1.66
CA PHE A 140 -3.75 2.75 -1.52
C PHE A 140 -3.81 3.37 -0.12
N HIS A 141 -2.77 4.09 0.27
CA HIS A 141 -2.79 4.90 1.49
C HIS A 141 -2.54 6.37 1.17
N ILE A 142 -3.12 7.25 1.97
CA ILE A 142 -2.66 8.64 2.07
C ILE A 142 -1.52 8.66 3.10
N TYR A 143 -0.37 9.14 2.67
CA TYR A 143 0.88 9.15 3.44
C TYR A 143 1.36 10.59 3.66
N ASP A 144 1.69 10.91 4.90
CA ASP A 144 2.32 12.16 5.28
C ASP A 144 3.83 12.05 5.05
N GLN A 145 4.33 12.79 4.05
CA GLN A 145 5.75 12.82 3.71
C GLN A 145 6.61 13.50 4.79
N HIS A 146 6.05 14.43 5.56
CA HIS A 146 6.78 15.12 6.61
C HIS A 146 6.92 14.26 7.86
N ALA A 147 5.83 13.62 8.28
CA ALA A 147 5.81 12.75 9.45
C ALA A 147 6.23 11.29 9.15
N GLU A 148 6.47 10.99 7.88
CA GLU A 148 6.84 9.67 7.37
C GLU A 148 5.90 8.54 7.82
N LYS A 149 4.59 8.78 7.73
CA LYS A 149 3.58 7.84 8.24
C LYS A 149 2.31 7.80 7.39
N ASP A 150 1.65 6.65 7.37
CA ASP A 150 0.29 6.53 6.87
C ASP A 150 -0.66 7.39 7.71
N VAL A 151 -1.58 8.09 7.04
CA VAL A 151 -2.65 8.88 7.69
C VAL A 151 -4.00 8.21 7.52
N ILE A 152 -4.30 7.74 6.30
CA ILE A 152 -5.52 7.01 5.95
C ILE A 152 -5.16 5.81 5.07
N ARG A 153 -5.78 4.66 5.30
CA ARG A 153 -5.61 3.45 4.46
C ARG A 153 -6.93 3.07 3.81
N PHE A 154 -6.98 3.06 2.48
CA PHE A 154 -8.17 2.70 1.71
C PHE A 154 -8.11 1.25 1.24
N HIS A 155 -9.11 0.48 1.61
CA HIS A 155 -9.16 -0.98 1.42
C HIS A 155 -10.47 -1.41 0.74
N VAL A 156 -10.44 -2.57 0.09
CA VAL A 156 -11.61 -3.25 -0.49
C VAL A 156 -11.63 -4.74 -0.13
N ARG A 157 -12.78 -5.21 0.33
CA ARG A 157 -13.05 -6.65 0.58
C ARG A 157 -13.98 -7.24 -0.44
N ARG A 158 -13.96 -8.58 -0.53
CA ARG A 158 -14.95 -9.37 -1.27
C ARG A 158 -15.81 -10.10 -0.27
N ASP A 159 -17.05 -9.65 -0.14
CA ASP A 159 -17.97 -10.18 0.84
C ASP A 159 -18.98 -11.10 0.16
N MET A 160 -19.20 -12.28 0.71
CA MET A 160 -20.29 -13.17 0.30
C MET A 160 -21.48 -12.96 1.24
N LYS A 161 -22.50 -12.27 0.74
CA LYS A 161 -23.74 -12.03 1.48
C LYS A 161 -24.74 -13.16 1.22
N PRO A 162 -25.25 -13.83 2.28
CA PRO A 162 -26.19 -14.94 2.13
C PRO A 162 -27.38 -14.57 1.23
N LYS A 163 -27.63 -15.40 0.21
CA LYS A 163 -28.71 -15.25 -0.78
C LYS A 163 -28.60 -14.04 -1.72
N GLN A 164 -27.65 -13.13 -1.49
CA GLN A 164 -27.47 -11.93 -2.30
C GLN A 164 -26.31 -12.09 -3.28
N GLY A 165 -25.26 -12.83 -2.93
CA GLY A 165 -24.08 -13.03 -3.78
C GLY A 165 -22.86 -12.28 -3.25
N TYR A 166 -21.93 -11.98 -4.15
CA TYR A 166 -20.68 -11.29 -3.86
C TYR A 166 -20.80 -9.78 -4.01
N TRP A 167 -20.12 -9.07 -3.13
CA TRP A 167 -20.05 -7.62 -3.06
C TRP A 167 -18.60 -7.17 -2.86
N PHE A 168 -18.26 -6.01 -3.39
CA PHE A 168 -17.04 -5.30 -3.07
C PHE A 168 -17.33 -4.28 -1.97
N ASN A 169 -16.74 -4.45 -0.79
CA ASN A 169 -16.96 -3.57 0.35
C ASN A 169 -15.75 -2.63 0.51
N PHE A 170 -15.97 -1.35 0.20
CA PHE A 170 -14.96 -0.30 0.29
C PHE A 170 -15.03 0.35 1.67
N HIS A 171 -13.87 0.50 2.28
CA HIS A 171 -13.75 1.10 3.60
C HIS A 171 -12.37 1.73 3.76
N TYR A 172 -12.22 2.61 4.74
CA TYR A 172 -10.94 3.17 5.12
C TYR A 172 -10.66 2.98 6.61
N HIS A 173 -9.39 3.14 6.96
CA HIS A 173 -8.88 3.10 8.32
C HIS A 173 -8.13 4.41 8.58
N LEU A 174 -8.28 4.99 9.76
CA LEU A 174 -7.61 6.22 10.14
C LEU A 174 -6.39 5.94 11.02
N SER A 175 -5.47 6.89 11.11
CA SER A 175 -4.29 6.75 11.97
C SER A 175 -4.57 7.10 13.44
N ASP A 176 -5.64 7.83 13.72
CA ASP A 176 -6.03 8.30 15.06
C ASP A 176 -6.54 7.18 15.97
N ASP A 177 -7.15 6.15 15.39
CA ASP A 177 -7.60 4.93 16.05
C ASP A 177 -6.58 3.76 15.95
N GLY A 178 -5.42 4.01 15.32
CA GLY A 178 -4.40 2.99 15.10
C GLY A 178 -4.70 2.04 13.93
N PHE A 179 -5.60 2.41 13.02
CA PHE A 179 -6.08 1.63 11.88
C PHE A 179 -6.90 0.39 12.27
N GLU A 180 -7.74 0.52 13.30
CA GLU A 180 -8.54 -0.60 13.82
C GLU A 180 -10.00 -0.57 13.32
N GLU A 181 -10.61 0.61 13.23
CA GLU A 181 -11.98 0.80 12.78
C GLU A 181 -12.10 0.76 11.26
N HIS A 182 -13.17 0.12 10.79
CA HIS A 182 -13.50 0.06 9.38
C HIS A 182 -14.57 1.11 9.09
N HIS A 183 -14.15 2.29 8.66
CA HIS A 183 -15.07 3.34 8.27
C HIS A 183 -15.64 3.02 6.87
N PRO A 184 -16.97 2.83 6.73
CA PRO A 184 -17.56 2.42 5.47
C PRO A 184 -17.51 3.54 4.44
N ILE A 185 -17.15 3.19 3.20
CA ILE A 185 -17.26 4.07 2.03
C ILE A 185 -18.51 3.69 1.24
N GLY A 186 -18.64 2.40 0.92
CA GLY A 186 -19.75 1.91 0.12
C GLY A 186 -19.58 0.46 -0.27
N GLU A 187 -20.60 -0.08 -0.94
CA GLU A 187 -20.60 -1.47 -1.38
C GLU A 187 -21.12 -1.60 -2.80
N VAL A 188 -20.39 -2.31 -3.65
CA VAL A 188 -20.76 -2.52 -5.05
C VAL A 188 -21.09 -3.98 -5.29
N TYR A 189 -22.24 -4.25 -5.90
CA TYR A 189 -22.66 -5.62 -6.20
C TYR A 189 -21.84 -6.20 -7.37
N TRP A 190 -21.34 -7.42 -7.20
CA TRP A 190 -20.69 -8.16 -8.28
C TRP A 190 -21.69 -9.11 -8.97
N ASP A 191 -21.95 -10.26 -8.36
CA ASP A 191 -22.77 -11.34 -8.90
C ASP A 191 -22.96 -12.43 -7.84
N LYS A 192 -23.83 -13.42 -8.11
CA LYS A 192 -23.89 -14.68 -7.37
C LYS A 192 -22.64 -15.55 -7.56
N ASN A 193 -21.93 -15.38 -8.68
CA ASN A 193 -20.68 -16.09 -8.97
C ASN A 193 -19.48 -15.44 -8.30
N THR A 194 -18.49 -16.25 -7.93
CA THR A 194 -17.25 -15.74 -7.30
C THR A 194 -16.53 -14.75 -8.21
N PRO A 195 -16.23 -13.52 -7.73
CA PRO A 195 -15.43 -12.58 -8.50
C PRO A 195 -14.02 -13.13 -8.73
N PRO A 196 -13.34 -12.69 -9.80
CA PRO A 196 -11.95 -13.04 -9.99
C PRO A 196 -11.08 -12.49 -8.84
N LYS A 197 -9.80 -12.87 -8.87
CA LYS A 197 -8.79 -12.25 -8.00
C LYS A 197 -8.54 -10.82 -8.45
N TRP A 198 -8.05 -9.99 -7.53
CA TRP A 198 -7.56 -8.65 -7.85
C TRP A 198 -6.48 -8.72 -8.92
N MET A 199 -6.49 -7.75 -9.85
CA MET A 199 -5.54 -7.66 -10.96
C MET A 199 -5.51 -8.91 -11.86
N ALA A 200 -6.61 -9.67 -11.93
CA ALA A 200 -6.71 -10.77 -12.88
C ALA A 200 -7.00 -10.24 -14.29
N ASN A 201 -6.15 -10.62 -15.25
CA ASN A 201 -6.36 -10.43 -16.69
C ASN A 201 -7.29 -11.50 -17.26
#